data_AF-A0A7M3XL51-F1
#
_entry.id   AF-A0A7M3XL51-F1
#
_cell.length_a   1.000
_cell.length_b   1.000
_cell.length_c   1.000
_cell.angle_alpha   90.00
_cell.angle_beta   90.00
_cell.angle_gamma   90.00
#
_symmetry.space_group_name_H-M   'P 1'
#
loop_
_entity.id
_entity.type
_entity.pdbx_description
1 polymer ?
#
loop_
_entity_poly.entity_id
_entity_poly.type
_entity_poly.pdbx_seq_one_letter_code
_entity_poly.pdbx_strand_id
1 'polypeptide(L)'
;MSEIPQLIRLERNDTDMDLSYSDGSKFTVTYDDLRFSCPCAKCSPERNDDESAKSLRREVESLPPEKPKVRTIGKYALAFDWVKGCSAGIYRFERLWALANGQDPDGGKPYVHGAW
;
A
#
# COMPACT_ATOMS: atom_id res chain seq x y z
N MET A 1 -16.68 1.53 -16.15
CA MET A 1 -15.76 1.33 -15.02
C MET A 1 -15.23 -0.08 -15.15
N SER A 2 -13.93 -0.25 -15.39
CA SER A 2 -13.32 -1.57 -15.40
C SER A 2 -13.50 -2.19 -14.01
N GLU A 3 -14.17 -3.33 -13.95
CA GLU A 3 -14.45 -4.02 -12.69
C GLU A 3 -13.13 -4.55 -12.11
N ILE A 4 -12.77 -4.11 -10.91
CA ILE A 4 -11.56 -4.58 -10.23
C ILE A 4 -11.83 -6.00 -9.74
N PRO A 5 -11.00 -6.99 -10.11
CA PRO A 5 -11.22 -8.36 -9.68
C PRO A 5 -11.06 -8.47 -8.15
N GLN A 6 -11.76 -9.42 -7.56
CA GLN A 6 -11.70 -9.62 -6.11
C GLN A 6 -10.36 -10.25 -5.72
N LEU A 7 -9.72 -9.74 -4.66
CA LEU A 7 -8.54 -10.36 -4.08
C LEU A 7 -8.95 -11.66 -3.39
N ILE A 8 -8.52 -12.81 -3.91
CA ILE A 8 -8.90 -14.13 -3.40
C ILE A 8 -7.85 -14.72 -2.44
N ARG A 9 -6.58 -14.33 -2.59
CA ARG A 9 -5.47 -14.82 -1.76
C ARG A 9 -4.39 -13.76 -1.63
N LEU A 10 -3.86 -13.63 -0.41
CA LEU A 10 -2.66 -12.89 -0.10
C LEU A 10 -1.70 -13.84 0.63
N GLU A 11 -0.52 -14.03 0.07
CA GLU A 11 0.56 -14.81 0.66
C GLU A 11 1.72 -13.90 1.01
N ARG A 12 2.24 -14.02 2.23
CA ARG A 12 3.30 -13.16 2.74
C ARG A 12 4.63 -13.89 2.65
N ASN A 13 5.60 -13.26 2.01
CA ASN A 13 6.99 -13.66 2.03
C ASN A 13 7.76 -12.76 3.01
N ASP A 14 9.09 -12.80 2.99
CA ASP A 14 9.91 -12.07 3.97
C ASP A 14 10.07 -10.58 3.60
N THR A 15 10.04 -10.25 2.31
CA THR A 15 10.26 -8.90 1.76
C THR A 15 9.11 -8.37 0.90
N ASP A 16 8.15 -9.23 0.57
CA ASP A 16 7.07 -8.96 -0.36
C ASP A 16 5.86 -9.86 -0.08
N MET A 17 4.79 -9.65 -0.83
CA MET A 17 3.60 -10.47 -0.80
C MET A 17 3.09 -10.78 -2.21
N ASP A 18 2.55 -11.98 -2.36
CA ASP A 18 1.90 -12.42 -3.58
C ASP A 18 0.38 -12.25 -3.44
N LEU A 19 -0.20 -11.60 -4.44
CA LEU A 19 -1.62 -11.31 -4.54
C LEU A 19 -2.19 -12.12 -5.69
N SER A 20 -3.26 -12.88 -5.42
CA SER A 20 -4.01 -13.60 -6.44
C SER A 20 -5.44 -13.08 -6.50
N TYR A 21 -5.93 -12.86 -7.71
CA TYR A 21 -7.23 -12.26 -7.97
C TYR A 21 -8.20 -13.23 -8.67
N SER A 22 -9.49 -12.93 -8.60
CA SER A 22 -10.57 -13.80 -9.11
C SER A 22 -10.56 -13.99 -10.63
N ASP A 23 -9.91 -13.11 -11.38
CA ASP A 23 -9.68 -13.24 -12.82
C ASP A 23 -8.50 -14.16 -13.16
N GLY A 24 -7.82 -14.71 -12.15
CA GLY A 24 -6.65 -15.56 -12.29
C GLY A 24 -5.32 -14.79 -12.35
N SER A 25 -5.35 -13.46 -12.35
CA SER A 25 -4.14 -12.64 -12.34
C SER A 25 -3.39 -12.77 -11.01
N LYS A 26 -2.06 -12.67 -11.10
CA LYS A 26 -1.14 -12.80 -9.96
C LYS A 26 -0.09 -11.71 -10.03
N PHE A 27 0.20 -11.11 -8.88
CA PHE A 27 1.15 -10.02 -8.77
C PHE A 27 1.96 -10.16 -7.49
N THR A 28 3.15 -9.59 -7.49
CA THR A 28 4.01 -9.48 -6.31
C THR A 28 4.17 -8.00 -5.98
N VAL A 29 3.96 -7.65 -4.71
CA VAL A 29 4.11 -6.27 -4.19
C VAL A 29 5.14 -6.28 -3.08
N THR A 30 6.17 -5.43 -3.21
CA THR A 30 7.22 -5.31 -2.20
C THR A 30 6.68 -4.60 -0.95
N TYR A 31 7.24 -4.93 0.21
CA TYR A 31 6.88 -4.24 1.46
C TYR A 31 7.32 -2.78 1.47
N ASP A 32 8.37 -2.42 0.72
CA ASP A 32 8.82 -1.04 0.59
C ASP A 32 7.83 -0.22 -0.24
N ASP A 33 7.34 -0.74 -1.36
CA ASP A 33 6.29 -0.06 -2.13
C ASP A 33 5.00 0.07 -1.33
N LEU A 34 4.64 -0.97 -0.56
CA LEU A 34 3.48 -0.94 0.32
C LEU A 34 3.61 0.15 1.39
N ARG A 35 4.79 0.26 2.04
CA ARG A 35 5.08 1.28 3.07
C ARG A 35 5.13 2.69 2.48
N PHE A 36 5.81 2.87 1.34
CA PHE A 36 5.87 4.13 0.62
C PHE A 36 4.47 4.64 0.28
N SER A 37 3.61 3.74 -0.20
CA SER A 37 2.23 4.06 -0.57
C SER A 37 1.25 3.96 0.61
N CYS A 38 1.69 4.13 1.86
CA CYS A 38 0.80 4.18 3.01
C CYS A 38 -0.25 5.31 2.86
N PRO A 39 -1.57 4.99 2.92
CA PRO A 39 -2.64 5.97 2.67
C PRO A 39 -3.02 6.82 3.90
N CYS A 40 -2.27 6.73 5.00
CA CYS A 40 -2.62 7.43 6.23
C CYS A 40 -2.38 8.94 6.10
N ALA A 41 -3.03 9.72 6.98
CA ALA A 41 -2.94 11.18 6.98
C ALA A 41 -1.53 11.74 7.26
N LYS A 42 -0.61 10.91 7.78
CA LYS A 42 0.80 11.29 7.99
C LYS A 42 1.66 11.03 6.74
N CYS A 43 1.51 9.86 6.10
CA CYS A 43 2.38 9.45 5.01
C CYS A 43 1.91 9.96 3.64
N SER A 44 0.59 10.09 3.42
CA SER A 44 0.07 10.54 2.13
C SER A 44 0.50 11.96 1.72
N PRO A 45 0.52 12.98 2.60
CA PRO A 45 1.00 14.31 2.24
C PRO A 45 2.44 14.33 1.73
N GLU A 46 3.31 13.46 2.25
CA GLU A 46 4.72 13.34 1.86
C GLU A 46 4.91 12.83 0.43
N ARG A 47 3.84 12.48 -0.29
CA ARG A 47 3.89 12.11 -1.71
C ARG A 47 3.35 13.21 -2.63
N ASN A 48 3.00 14.38 -2.09
CA ASN A 48 2.42 15.48 -2.87
C ASN A 48 3.46 16.26 -3.70
N ASP A 49 4.74 16.21 -3.31
CA ASP A 49 5.83 16.85 -4.03
C ASP A 49 7.05 15.91 -4.13
N ASP A 50 7.93 16.18 -5.10
CA ASP A 50 9.03 15.28 -5.45
C ASP A 50 10.09 15.15 -4.35
N GLU A 51 10.36 16.22 -3.59
CA GLU A 51 11.44 16.21 -2.60
C GLU A 51 11.02 15.51 -1.31
N SER A 52 9.78 15.73 -0.85
CA SER A 52 9.19 14.95 0.25
C SER A 52 9.04 13.48 -0.15
N ALA A 53 8.60 13.19 -1.37
CA ALA A 53 8.45 11.82 -1.85
C ALA A 53 9.79 11.06 -1.88
N LYS A 54 10.87 11.70 -2.35
CA LYS A 54 12.22 11.11 -2.30
C LYS A 54 12.69 10.88 -0.86
N SER A 55 12.38 11.81 0.05
CA SER A 55 12.75 11.69 1.45
C SER A 55 12.01 10.53 2.13
N LEU A 56 10.70 10.40 1.90
CA LEU A 56 9.89 9.28 2.35
C LEU A 56 10.41 7.95 1.80
N ARG A 57 10.75 7.90 0.50
CA ARG A 57 11.31 6.69 -0.13
C ARG A 57 12.59 6.24 0.58
N ARG A 58 13.52 7.16 0.84
CA ARG A 58 14.77 6.87 1.58
C ARG A 58 14.51 6.41 3.00
N GLU A 59 13.54 7.03 3.70
CA GLU A 59 13.14 6.59 5.04
C GLU A 59 12.66 5.14 5.00
N VAL A 60 11.75 4.81 4.08
CA VAL A 60 11.22 3.46 3.91
C VAL A 60 12.32 2.44 3.60
N GLU A 61 13.18 2.73 2.63
CA GLU A 61 14.29 1.84 2.24
C GLU A 61 15.36 1.67 3.34
N SER A 62 15.42 2.59 4.31
CA SER A 62 16.31 2.48 5.47
C SER A 62 15.76 1.56 6.58
N LEU A 63 14.47 1.20 6.51
CA LEU A 63 13.86 0.29 7.47
C LEU A 63 14.36 -1.13 7.21
N PRO A 64 14.53 -1.95 8.27
CA PRO A 64 14.86 -3.36 8.06
C PRO A 64 13.73 -4.07 7.30
N PRO A 65 14.07 -5.05 6.46
CA PRO A 65 13.09 -5.97 5.90
C PRO A 65 12.32 -6.64 7.03
N GLU A 66 11.00 -6.62 6.96
CA GLU A 66 10.17 -7.32 7.92
C GLU A 66 8.86 -7.78 7.30
N LYS A 67 8.39 -8.92 7.78
CA LYS A 67 7.11 -9.51 7.40
C LYS A 67 5.99 -8.95 8.29
N PRO A 68 5.08 -8.09 7.78
CA PRO A 68 4.05 -7.46 8.60
C PRO A 68 2.99 -8.46 9.02
N LYS A 69 2.32 -8.22 10.15
CA LYS A 69 1.03 -8.89 10.42
C LYS A 69 -0.04 -8.23 9.54
N VAL A 70 -0.95 -9.04 9.01
CA VAL A 70 -2.04 -8.55 8.17
C VAL A 70 -3.36 -8.75 8.90
N ARG A 71 -4.16 -7.69 8.97
CA ARG A 71 -5.50 -7.70 9.54
C ARG A 71 -6.51 -7.28 8.49
N THR A 72 -7.65 -7.94 8.47
CA THR A 72 -8.77 -7.53 7.65
C THR A 72 -9.47 -6.32 8.27
N ILE A 73 -9.84 -5.35 7.43
CA ILE A 73 -10.65 -4.21 7.81
C ILE A 73 -11.99 -4.35 7.08
N GLY A 74 -12.96 -4.94 7.78
CA GLY A 74 -14.24 -5.32 7.20
C GLY A 74 -14.06 -6.21 5.96
N LYS A 75 -14.80 -5.90 4.89
CA LYS A 75 -14.73 -6.59 3.59
C LYS A 75 -14.18 -5.71 2.47
N TYR A 76 -13.46 -4.63 2.79
CA TYR A 76 -13.07 -3.62 1.79
C TYR A 76 -11.58 -3.26 1.82
N ALA A 77 -10.85 -3.63 2.88
CA ALA A 77 -9.47 -3.22 3.06
C ALA A 77 -8.67 -4.18 3.94
N LEU A 78 -7.35 -4.01 3.90
CA LEU A 78 -6.38 -4.62 4.80
C LEU A 78 -5.61 -3.55 5.57
N ALA A 79 -5.18 -3.89 6.78
CA ALA A 79 -4.18 -3.15 7.53
C ALA A 79 -2.94 -4.01 7.71
N PHE A 80 -1.77 -3.37 7.70
CA PHE A 80 -0.48 -4.01 7.87
C PHE A 80 0.15 -3.46 9.14
N ASP A 81 0.40 -4.34 10.11
CA ASP A 81 1.06 -3.98 11.36
C ASP A 81 2.55 -4.30 11.25
N TRP A 82 3.33 -3.23 11.22
CA TRP A 82 4.78 -3.18 11.19
C TRP A 82 5.34 -3.08 12.61
N VAL A 83 6.54 -3.61 12.85
CA VAL A 83 7.27 -3.36 14.10
C VAL A 83 7.96 -2.01 14.02
N LYS A 84 8.50 -1.66 12.85
CA LYS A 84 9.09 -0.34 12.56
C LYS A 84 8.42 0.28 11.33
N GLY A 85 8.10 1.57 11.43
CA GLY A 85 7.40 2.32 10.40
C GLY A 85 5.93 2.58 10.75
N CYS A 86 5.11 2.88 9.74
CA CYS A 86 3.73 3.32 9.93
C CYS A 86 2.71 2.18 9.80
N SER A 87 2.01 1.86 10.89
CA SER A 87 0.93 0.85 10.92
C SER A 87 -0.48 1.45 10.88
N ALA A 88 -0.60 2.75 10.56
CA ALA A 88 -1.89 3.47 10.54
C ALA A 88 -2.61 3.37 9.18
N GLY A 89 -1.98 2.81 8.15
CA GLY A 89 -2.53 2.71 6.80
C GLY A 89 -3.65 1.68 6.68
N ILE A 90 -4.77 2.09 6.07
CA ILE A 90 -5.87 1.20 5.67
C ILE A 90 -5.86 1.10 4.14
N TYR A 91 -5.44 -0.04 3.64
CA TYR A 91 -5.24 -0.30 2.21
C TYR A 91 -6.51 -0.94 1.65
N ARG A 92 -7.34 -0.10 1.01
CA ARG A 92 -8.50 -0.59 0.27
C ARG A 92 -8.06 -1.52 -0.86
N PHE A 93 -8.90 -2.48 -1.25
CA PHE A 93 -8.54 -3.45 -2.28
C PHE A 93 -8.20 -2.80 -3.63
N GLU A 94 -8.81 -1.67 -3.97
CA GLU A 94 -8.50 -0.89 -5.16
C GLU A 94 -7.09 -0.31 -5.13
N ARG A 95 -6.61 0.10 -3.93
CA ARG A 95 -5.24 0.57 -3.75
C ARG A 95 -4.23 -0.56 -3.91
N LEU A 96 -4.52 -1.73 -3.34
CA LEU A 96 -3.67 -2.91 -3.51
C LEU A 96 -3.62 -3.35 -4.97
N TRP A 97 -4.75 -3.29 -5.67
CA TRP A 97 -4.83 -3.54 -7.11
C TRP A 97 -3.99 -2.55 -7.93
N ALA A 98 -4.09 -1.25 -7.64
CA ALA A 98 -3.27 -0.24 -8.31
C ALA A 98 -1.77 -0.50 -8.09
N LEU A 99 -1.35 -0.78 -6.84
CA LEU A 99 0.03 -1.12 -6.52
C LEU A 99 0.50 -2.39 -7.24
N ALA A 100 -0.33 -3.43 -7.27
CA ALA A 100 -0.05 -4.67 -7.99
C ALA A 100 0.20 -4.45 -9.49
N ASN A 101 -0.44 -3.45 -10.09
CA ASN A 101 -0.28 -3.08 -11.49
C ASN A 101 0.80 -2.00 -11.74
N GLY A 102 1.60 -1.65 -10.72
CA GLY A 102 2.62 -0.60 -10.82
C GLY A 102 2.03 0.79 -11.09
N GLN A 103 0.76 1.00 -10.73
CA GLN A 103 0.06 2.27 -10.90
C GLN A 103 0.17 3.11 -9.65
N ASP A 104 0.14 4.45 -9.81
CA ASP A 104 0.00 5.35 -8.68
C ASP A 104 -1.39 5.18 -8.03
N PRO A 105 -1.47 4.66 -6.79
CA PRO A 105 -2.74 4.45 -6.12
C PRO A 105 -3.41 5.74 -5.63
N ASP A 106 -2.70 6.88 -5.66
CA ASP A 106 -3.26 8.21 -5.37
C ASP A 106 -3.82 8.87 -6.66
N GLY A 107 -3.55 8.28 -7.84
CA GLY A 107 -4.10 8.69 -9.13
C GLY A 107 -3.66 10.09 -9.57
N GLY A 108 -2.44 10.50 -9.18
CA GLY A 108 -1.87 11.83 -9.43
C GLY A 108 -2.56 12.95 -8.65
N LYS A 109 -3.45 12.62 -7.70
CA LYS A 109 -4.15 13.62 -6.90
C LYS A 109 -3.38 13.86 -5.62
N PRO A 110 -3.04 15.12 -5.30
CA PRO A 110 -2.42 15.41 -4.02
C PRO A 110 -3.40 15.04 -2.91
N TYR A 111 -2.85 14.50 -1.83
CA TYR A 111 -3.59 14.34 -0.60
C TYR A 111 -4.07 15.71 -0.13
N VAL A 112 -5.38 15.82 0.04
CA VAL A 112 -6.04 16.97 0.64
C VAL A 112 -6.64 16.53 1.96
N HIS A 113 -6.43 17.33 3.00
CA HIS A 113 -7.19 17.17 4.23
C HIS A 113 -8.67 17.32 3.89
N GLY A 114 -9.53 16.45 4.42
CA GLY A 114 -10.99 16.66 4.37
C GLY A 114 -11.35 17.99 5.03
N ALA A 115 -12.62 18.41 4.96
CA ALA A 115 -13.11 19.74 5.36
C ALA A 115 -13.04 20.06 6.88
N TRP A 116 -11.91 19.79 7.53
CA TRP A 116 -11.62 20.03 8.93
C TRP A 116 -10.43 20.98 9.07
#